data_AF-A0A101DDK8-F1
#
_entry.id   AF-A0A101DDK8-F1
#
_cell.length_a   1.000
_cell.length_b   1.000
_cell.length_c   1.000
_cell.angle_alpha   90.00
_cell.angle_beta   90.00
_cell.angle_gamma   90.00
#
_symmetry.space_group_name_H-M   'P 1'
#
loop_
_entity.id
_entity.type
_entity.pdbx_description
1 polymer ?
#
loop_
_entity_poly.entity_id
_entity_poly.type
_entity_poly.pdbx_seq_one_letter_code
_entity_poly.pdbx_strand_id
1 'polypeptide(L)'
;GEQRGGRLGKGSGSTPSLMNCGEDRFVVITDGQRLMHMVLFWRDEIPEDWKGIEGRDRRIAAEVPVTFGFEKDESYSEQSVLVRNCSAAITNNRLGLRLLDLLPERLQPFSMLLSNVPGIAPYGVEKFEWDAEKRALRSVWASNVSIPNAIPTMSDKTNLLYAIGQRGGFWTLEAVNWESGEAVWYARISPLPAHNSFYAATEIGPDGCIYTGMLWGVARLCNAD
;
A
#
# COMPACT_ATOMS: atom_id res chain seq x y z
N GLY A 1 -13.70 -9.56 6.40
CA GLY A 1 -13.01 -8.72 7.38
C GLY A 1 -14.00 -7.91 8.19
N GLU A 2 -13.51 -7.12 9.13
CA GLU A 2 -14.31 -6.20 9.95
C GLU A 2 -14.21 -4.76 9.42
N GLN A 3 -15.27 -3.97 9.62
CA GLN A 3 -15.32 -2.56 9.24
C GLN A 3 -14.67 -1.72 10.34
N ARG A 4 -13.69 -0.88 9.99
CA ARG A 4 -12.89 -0.05 10.90
C ARG A 4 -12.57 1.31 10.27
N GLY A 5 -12.10 2.28 11.06
CA GLY A 5 -11.55 3.53 10.53
C GLY A 5 -10.42 3.24 9.54
N GLY A 6 -10.35 4.01 8.44
CA GLY A 6 -9.37 3.75 7.38
C GLY A 6 -9.73 2.62 6.41
N ARG A 7 -10.90 1.99 6.56
CA ARG A 7 -11.40 0.99 5.61
C ARG A 7 -12.53 1.53 4.74
N LEU A 8 -12.50 1.22 3.45
CA LEU A 8 -13.62 1.46 2.52
C LEU A 8 -14.74 0.44 2.70
N GLY A 9 -14.42 -0.78 3.18
CA GLY A 9 -15.39 -1.85 3.37
C GLY A 9 -14.87 -3.05 4.17
N LYS A 10 -15.73 -4.06 4.34
CA LYS A 10 -15.41 -5.36 4.99
C LYS A 10 -14.64 -6.36 4.08
N GLY A 11 -14.29 -5.92 2.87
CA GLY A 11 -13.69 -6.72 1.80
C GLY A 11 -12.26 -7.17 2.08
N SER A 12 -11.59 -7.63 1.02
CA SER A 12 -10.22 -8.14 1.06
C SER A 12 -9.17 -7.07 1.41
N GLY A 13 -9.45 -5.78 1.24
CA GLY A 13 -8.53 -4.70 1.64
C GLY A 13 -7.54 -4.25 0.57
N SER A 14 -7.67 -4.68 -0.68
CA SER A 14 -6.90 -4.08 -1.78
C SER A 14 -7.59 -4.26 -3.12
N THR A 15 -7.25 -3.38 -4.06
CA THR A 15 -7.46 -3.64 -5.48
C THR A 15 -6.43 -4.67 -5.97
N PRO A 16 -6.86 -5.76 -6.64
CA PRO A 16 -5.93 -6.75 -7.17
C PRO A 16 -4.95 -6.15 -8.17
N SER A 17 -3.70 -6.62 -8.14
CA SER A 17 -2.63 -6.20 -9.06
C SER A 17 -2.00 -7.40 -9.75
N LEU A 18 -1.48 -7.20 -10.96
CA LEU A 18 -0.84 -8.25 -11.74
C LEU A 18 0.67 -8.20 -11.55
N MET A 19 1.26 -9.23 -10.96
CA MET A 19 2.71 -9.32 -10.75
C MET A 19 3.30 -10.36 -11.69
N ASN A 20 4.35 -10.01 -12.43
CA ASN A 20 5.00 -10.90 -13.38
C ASN A 20 6.47 -11.08 -12.98
N CYS A 21 6.85 -12.32 -12.67
CA CYS A 21 8.20 -12.73 -12.32
C CYS A 21 8.70 -13.81 -13.30
N GLY A 22 8.96 -13.40 -14.54
CA GLY A 22 9.21 -14.37 -15.62
C GLY A 22 7.97 -15.21 -15.91
N GLU A 23 8.10 -16.53 -15.84
CA GLU A 23 7.00 -17.50 -16.04
C GLU A 23 6.02 -17.53 -14.86
N ASP A 24 6.50 -17.18 -13.66
CA ASP A 24 5.70 -17.10 -12.46
C ASP A 24 4.88 -15.82 -12.47
N ARG A 25 3.56 -15.96 -12.67
CA ARG A 25 2.65 -14.84 -12.91
C ARG A 25 1.50 -14.90 -11.91
N PHE A 26 1.21 -13.78 -11.27
CA PHE A 26 0.31 -13.73 -10.11
C PHE A 26 -0.76 -12.65 -10.22
N VAL A 27 -1.91 -12.94 -9.62
CA VAL A 27 -2.81 -11.91 -9.09
C VAL A 27 -2.46 -11.71 -7.62
N VAL A 28 -2.19 -10.48 -7.23
CA VAL A 28 -1.74 -10.11 -5.89
C VAL A 28 -2.82 -9.28 -5.20
N ILE A 29 -3.16 -9.65 -3.97
CA ILE A 29 -4.07 -8.90 -3.09
C ILE A 29 -3.51 -8.90 -1.67
N THR A 30 -4.04 -8.04 -0.82
CA THR A 30 -4.15 -8.28 0.61
C THR A 30 -5.46 -8.99 0.95
N ASP A 31 -5.50 -9.66 2.10
CA ASP A 31 -6.72 -10.23 2.65
C ASP A 31 -7.33 -9.40 3.79
N GLY A 32 -8.56 -9.76 4.17
CA GLY A 32 -9.32 -9.05 5.20
C GLY A 32 -9.16 -9.64 6.60
N GLN A 33 -8.10 -10.40 6.88
CA GLN A 33 -7.80 -10.90 8.23
C GLN A 33 -7.49 -9.74 9.18
N ARG A 34 -7.49 -10.00 10.49
CA ARG A 34 -7.16 -8.96 11.48
C ARG A 34 -5.73 -8.48 11.30
N LEU A 35 -4.77 -9.40 11.26
CA LEU A 35 -3.43 -9.15 10.72
C LEU A 35 -3.50 -9.53 9.24
N MET A 36 -3.55 -8.55 8.33
CA MET A 36 -3.72 -8.84 6.91
C MET A 36 -2.52 -9.61 6.36
N HIS A 37 -2.78 -10.46 5.38
CA HIS A 37 -1.74 -11.16 4.62
C HIS A 37 -1.63 -10.59 3.21
N MET A 38 -0.42 -10.57 2.68
CA MET A 38 -0.17 -10.50 1.25
C MET A 38 -0.42 -11.89 0.65
N VAL A 39 -1.31 -11.96 -0.33
CA VAL A 39 -1.73 -13.22 -0.96
C VAL A 39 -1.46 -13.18 -2.45
N LEU A 40 -0.72 -14.17 -2.93
CA LEU A 40 -0.45 -14.37 -4.35
C LEU A 40 -1.25 -15.56 -4.84
N PHE A 41 -2.02 -15.35 -5.90
CA PHE A 41 -2.70 -16.40 -6.63
C PHE A 41 -1.98 -16.63 -7.95
N TRP A 42 -1.69 -17.88 -8.31
CA TRP A 42 -1.23 -18.21 -9.67
C TRP A 42 -2.24 -17.67 -10.66
N ARG A 43 -1.82 -16.76 -11.54
CA ARG A 43 -2.71 -16.13 -12.51
C ARG A 43 -3.06 -17.09 -13.64
N ASP A 44 -2.03 -17.80 -14.11
CA ASP A 44 -2.10 -18.69 -15.24
C ASP A 44 -2.27 -20.15 -14.76
N GLU A 45 -1.86 -21.16 -15.52
CA GLU A 45 -1.92 -22.55 -15.05
C GLU A 45 -1.07 -22.73 -13.78
N ILE A 46 -1.59 -23.50 -12.81
CA ILE A 46 -0.85 -23.81 -11.59
C ILE A 46 0.27 -24.78 -11.98
N PRO A 47 1.55 -24.51 -11.64
CA PRO A 47 2.64 -25.43 -11.96
C PRO A 47 2.34 -26.86 -11.47
N GLU A 48 2.54 -27.86 -12.32
CA GLU A 48 2.15 -29.25 -12.03
C GLU A 48 2.80 -29.79 -10.75
N ASP A 49 4.05 -29.39 -10.51
CA ASP A 49 4.87 -29.75 -9.37
C ASP A 49 4.60 -28.89 -8.12
N TRP A 50 3.81 -27.81 -8.21
CA TRP A 50 3.41 -26.99 -7.06
C TRP A 50 2.49 -27.79 -6.14
N LYS A 51 3.00 -28.11 -4.95
CA LYS A 51 2.26 -28.89 -3.94
C LYS A 51 1.15 -28.09 -3.24
N GLY A 52 1.28 -26.76 -3.23
CA GLY A 52 0.39 -25.88 -2.46
C GLY A 52 0.87 -25.68 -1.03
N ILE A 53 0.23 -24.74 -0.35
CA ILE A 53 0.39 -24.49 1.08
C ILE A 53 -0.59 -25.41 1.83
N GLU A 54 -0.15 -26.01 2.94
CA GLU A 54 -0.99 -26.91 3.72
C GLU A 54 -2.30 -26.23 4.15
N GLY A 55 -3.44 -26.90 3.90
CA GLY A 55 -4.76 -26.37 4.24
C GLY A 55 -5.26 -25.22 3.36
N ARG A 56 -4.59 -24.94 2.23
CA ARG A 56 -4.99 -23.90 1.26
C ARG A 56 -5.24 -24.49 -0.13
N ASP A 57 -5.99 -23.73 -0.94
CA ASP A 57 -6.16 -24.06 -2.36
C ASP A 57 -4.81 -23.95 -3.08
N ARG A 58 -4.49 -24.90 -3.99
CA ARG A 58 -3.24 -24.90 -4.77
C ARG A 58 -3.06 -23.63 -5.62
N ARG A 59 -4.15 -22.91 -5.91
CA ARG A 59 -4.13 -21.60 -6.58
C ARG A 59 -3.36 -20.55 -5.77
N ILE A 60 -3.30 -20.68 -4.44
CA ILE A 60 -2.53 -19.79 -3.57
C ILE A 60 -1.05 -20.20 -3.63
N ALA A 61 -0.23 -19.29 -4.15
CA ALA A 61 1.22 -19.44 -4.25
C ALA A 61 1.92 -18.97 -2.96
N ALA A 62 1.39 -17.92 -2.33
CA ALA A 62 1.89 -17.39 -1.07
C ALA A 62 0.77 -16.75 -0.25
N GLU A 63 0.91 -16.82 1.07
CA GLU A 63 0.10 -16.11 2.06
C GLU A 63 1.04 -15.72 3.21
N VAL A 64 1.41 -14.45 3.30
CA VAL A 64 2.44 -13.95 4.24
C VAL A 64 1.91 -12.75 5.01
N PRO A 65 2.03 -12.69 6.35
CA PRO A 65 1.52 -11.56 7.13
C PRO A 65 2.22 -10.26 6.75
N VAL A 66 1.46 -9.16 6.68
CA VAL A 66 1.97 -7.81 6.50
C VAL A 66 2.03 -7.14 7.86
N THR A 67 3.23 -6.82 8.31
CA THR A 67 3.48 -6.34 9.67
C THR A 67 3.93 -4.89 9.70
N PHE A 68 4.33 -4.34 8.54
CA PHE A 68 5.03 -3.07 8.46
C PHE A 68 6.26 -2.98 9.37
N GLY A 69 6.80 -4.13 9.83
CA GLY A 69 7.93 -4.23 10.74
C GLY A 69 7.61 -4.00 12.22
N PHE A 70 6.38 -3.62 12.59
CA PHE A 70 6.02 -3.30 13.99
C PHE A 70 4.61 -3.73 14.41
N GLU A 71 3.70 -4.00 13.46
CA GLU A 71 2.37 -4.53 13.76
C GLU A 71 2.45 -6.02 14.10
N LYS A 72 1.82 -6.39 15.22
CA LYS A 72 1.85 -7.76 15.73
C LYS A 72 0.51 -8.48 15.54
N ASP A 73 -0.57 -7.77 15.82
CA ASP A 73 -1.90 -8.38 15.95
C ASP A 73 -2.91 -7.86 14.93
N GLU A 74 -2.59 -6.74 14.28
CA GLU A 74 -3.53 -6.11 13.35
C GLU A 74 -2.85 -5.18 12.36
N SER A 75 -3.20 -5.36 11.10
CA SER A 75 -2.79 -4.50 9.99
C SER A 75 -3.88 -4.56 8.93
N TYR A 76 -4.10 -3.45 8.24
CA TYR A 76 -4.97 -3.42 7.08
C TYR A 76 -4.55 -2.32 6.13
N SER A 77 -4.87 -2.55 4.87
CA SER A 77 -4.78 -1.59 3.79
C SER A 77 -6.13 -1.56 3.07
N GLU A 78 -6.37 -0.54 2.26
CA GLU A 78 -7.41 -0.48 1.24
C GLU A 78 -6.80 -0.13 -0.13
N GLN A 79 -5.47 -0.16 -0.23
CA GLN A 79 -4.74 0.37 -1.36
C GLN A 79 -4.50 -0.72 -2.37
N SER A 80 -4.37 -0.32 -3.63
CA SER A 80 -3.84 -1.22 -4.65
C SER A 80 -2.41 -1.62 -4.27
N VAL A 81 -2.08 -2.90 -4.46
CA VAL A 81 -0.73 -3.41 -4.22
C VAL A 81 0.20 -2.90 -5.32
N LEU A 82 1.23 -2.14 -4.98
CA LEU A 82 2.19 -1.63 -5.96
C LEU A 82 3.15 -2.74 -6.38
N VAL A 83 3.21 -3.04 -7.66
CA VAL A 83 4.01 -4.14 -8.20
C VAL A 83 5.13 -3.64 -9.11
N ARG A 84 6.32 -4.24 -8.99
CA ARG A 84 7.45 -4.07 -9.93
C ARG A 84 8.19 -5.40 -10.04
N ASN A 85 8.23 -5.96 -11.25
CA ASN A 85 8.85 -7.28 -11.49
C ASN A 85 8.30 -8.33 -10.51
N CYS A 86 9.18 -8.98 -9.76
CA CYS A 86 8.89 -9.99 -8.74
C CYS A 86 8.56 -9.40 -7.37
N SER A 87 8.41 -8.08 -7.25
CA SER A 87 8.20 -7.39 -5.98
C SER A 87 6.82 -6.75 -5.89
N ALA A 88 6.29 -6.71 -4.67
CA ALA A 88 5.02 -6.09 -4.32
C ALA A 88 5.20 -5.22 -3.05
N ALA A 89 4.63 -4.03 -3.02
CA ALA A 89 4.64 -3.15 -1.86
C ALA A 89 3.24 -2.69 -1.50
N ILE A 90 3.02 -2.47 -0.20
CA ILE A 90 1.74 -2.05 0.35
C ILE A 90 1.94 -1.03 1.46
N THR A 91 0.94 -0.17 1.67
CA THR A 91 0.95 0.92 2.65
C THR A 91 -0.05 0.66 3.77
N ASN A 92 0.24 1.13 4.97
CA ASN A 92 -0.63 0.95 6.13
C ASN A 92 -1.76 1.98 6.17
N ASN A 93 -3.01 1.53 6.36
CA ASN A 93 -4.17 2.40 6.62
C ASN A 93 -4.63 2.42 8.06
N ARG A 94 -3.93 1.71 8.94
CA ARG A 94 -4.33 1.57 10.33
C ARG A 94 -4.09 2.84 11.13
N LEU A 95 -5.19 3.55 11.44
CA LEU A 95 -5.14 4.74 12.26
C LEU A 95 -4.69 4.43 13.70
N GLY A 96 -3.91 5.34 14.27
CA GLY A 96 -3.50 5.29 15.67
C GLY A 96 -4.65 5.53 16.66
N LEU A 97 -5.72 6.22 16.24
CA LEU A 97 -6.85 6.58 17.10
C LEU A 97 -8.05 5.63 16.92
N ARG A 98 -8.11 4.61 17.78
CA ARG A 98 -9.19 3.60 17.82
C ARG A 98 -10.59 4.16 18.07
N LEU A 99 -10.70 5.35 18.67
CA LEU A 99 -12.01 5.97 18.89
C LEU A 99 -12.79 6.19 17.59
N LEU A 100 -12.08 6.33 16.45
CA LEU A 100 -12.68 6.47 15.13
C LEU A 100 -13.39 5.19 14.65
N ASP A 101 -13.08 4.03 15.23
CA ASP A 101 -13.79 2.77 14.97
C ASP A 101 -15.21 2.78 15.55
N LEU A 102 -15.52 3.68 16.50
CA LEU A 102 -16.86 3.86 17.06
C LEU A 102 -17.78 4.72 16.17
N LEU A 103 -17.24 5.33 15.10
CA LEU A 103 -18.07 6.03 14.14
C LEU A 103 -19.03 5.03 13.47
N PRO A 104 -20.27 5.46 13.11
CA PRO A 104 -21.16 4.64 12.29
C PRO A 104 -20.43 4.12 11.04
N GLU A 105 -20.63 2.85 10.65
CA GLU A 105 -19.89 2.21 9.56
C GLU A 105 -19.83 3.08 8.28
N ARG A 106 -20.93 3.74 7.91
CA ARG A 106 -21.02 4.65 6.76
C ARG A 106 -20.10 5.89 6.81
N LEU A 107 -19.66 6.28 8.00
CA LEU A 107 -18.77 7.43 8.25
C LEU A 107 -17.31 7.02 8.43
N GLN A 108 -17.04 5.73 8.67
CA GLN A 108 -15.68 5.25 8.92
C GLN A 108 -14.71 5.50 7.75
N PRO A 109 -15.10 5.40 6.46
CA PRO A 109 -14.21 5.79 5.35
C PRO A 109 -13.69 7.23 5.47
N PHE A 110 -14.52 8.15 5.98
CA PHE A 110 -14.17 9.57 6.15
C PHE A 110 -13.19 9.83 7.31
N SER A 111 -12.92 8.85 8.17
CA SER A 111 -11.86 8.96 9.18
C SER A 111 -10.48 9.22 8.56
N MET A 112 -10.25 8.82 7.30
CA MET A 112 -9.03 9.14 6.55
C MET A 112 -8.79 10.63 6.32
N LEU A 113 -9.81 11.48 6.47
CA LEU A 113 -9.63 12.93 6.40
C LEU A 113 -8.70 13.45 7.51
N LEU A 114 -8.58 12.70 8.62
CA LEU A 114 -7.73 13.04 9.78
C LEU A 114 -6.35 12.36 9.72
N SER A 115 -6.02 11.67 8.64
CA SER A 115 -4.84 10.81 8.59
C SER A 115 -3.50 11.55 8.44
N ASN A 116 -3.49 12.88 8.38
CA ASN A 116 -2.30 13.72 8.56
C ASN A 116 -2.09 14.19 10.00
N VAL A 117 -3.05 13.98 10.91
CA VAL A 117 -2.97 14.49 12.28
C VAL A 117 -1.98 13.65 13.09
N PRO A 118 -0.99 14.26 13.78
CA PRO A 118 -0.07 13.54 14.65
C PRO A 118 -0.81 12.70 15.71
N GLY A 119 -0.39 11.45 15.89
CA GLY A 119 -1.05 10.49 16.79
C GLY A 119 -2.27 9.78 16.19
N ILE A 120 -2.83 10.27 15.09
CA ILE A 120 -3.86 9.58 14.30
C ILE A 120 -3.23 8.90 13.09
N ALA A 121 -2.30 9.58 12.42
CA ALA A 121 -1.72 9.15 11.16
C ALA A 121 -1.18 7.70 11.19
N PRO A 122 -1.51 6.88 10.18
CA PRO A 122 -0.92 5.55 10.03
C PRO A 122 0.52 5.67 9.52
N TYR A 123 1.38 4.73 9.89
CA TYR A 123 2.75 4.64 9.41
C TYR A 123 2.96 3.22 8.87
N GLY A 124 3.87 3.04 7.92
CA GLY A 124 4.19 1.72 7.41
C GLY A 124 4.13 1.64 5.90
N VAL A 125 5.23 1.21 5.32
CA VAL A 125 5.30 0.66 3.97
C VAL A 125 6.11 -0.62 4.06
N GLU A 126 5.65 -1.69 3.42
CA GLU A 126 6.36 -2.97 3.42
C GLU A 126 6.46 -3.49 1.99
N LYS A 127 7.67 -3.90 1.59
CA LYS A 127 7.94 -4.53 0.30
C LYS A 127 8.24 -6.01 0.50
N PHE A 128 7.65 -6.80 -0.38
CA PHE A 128 7.84 -8.23 -0.51
C PHE A 128 8.44 -8.56 -1.86
N GLU A 129 9.13 -9.68 -1.94
CA GLU A 129 9.71 -10.20 -3.17
C GLU A 129 9.49 -11.71 -3.26
N TRP A 130 9.10 -12.16 -4.45
CA TRP A 130 8.97 -13.57 -4.80
C TRP A 130 10.31 -14.16 -5.18
N ASP A 131 10.71 -15.23 -4.50
CA ASP A 131 11.85 -16.08 -4.83
C ASP A 131 11.34 -17.27 -5.66
N ALA A 132 11.60 -17.25 -6.97
CA ALA A 132 11.12 -18.28 -7.90
C ALA A 132 11.78 -19.65 -7.66
N GLU A 133 13.02 -19.69 -7.14
CA GLU A 133 13.70 -20.95 -6.85
C GLU A 133 13.08 -21.61 -5.62
N LYS A 134 12.81 -20.82 -4.58
CA LYS A 134 12.18 -21.32 -3.35
C LYS A 134 10.66 -21.41 -3.44
N ARG A 135 10.07 -20.81 -4.47
CA ARG A 135 8.62 -20.58 -4.62
C ARG A 135 7.99 -20.04 -3.34
N ALA A 136 8.58 -18.94 -2.85
CA ALA A 136 8.18 -18.33 -1.59
C ALA A 136 8.21 -16.81 -1.70
N LEU A 137 7.23 -16.16 -1.06
CA LEU A 137 7.23 -14.72 -0.87
C LEU A 137 7.93 -14.38 0.45
N ARG A 138 8.82 -13.38 0.44
CA ARG A 138 9.47 -12.88 1.66
C ARG A 138 9.32 -11.37 1.78
N SER A 139 9.20 -10.90 3.01
CA SER A 139 9.39 -9.47 3.31
C SER A 139 10.87 -9.10 3.09
N VAL A 140 11.12 -8.01 2.38
CA VAL A 140 12.46 -7.53 2.03
C VAL A 140 12.86 -6.38 2.94
N TRP A 141 11.95 -5.43 3.11
CA TRP A 141 12.10 -4.31 4.02
C TRP A 141 10.74 -3.81 4.47
N ALA A 142 10.75 -3.17 5.64
CA ALA A 142 9.65 -2.38 6.15
C ALA A 142 10.16 -1.00 6.57
N SER A 143 9.33 0.02 6.38
CA SER A 143 9.68 1.42 6.59
C SER A 143 8.61 2.12 7.41
N ASN A 144 9.02 3.11 8.20
CA ASN A 144 8.11 3.95 8.99
C ASN A 144 7.58 5.17 8.24
N VAL A 145 7.75 5.24 6.91
CA VAL A 145 7.16 6.32 6.10
C VAL A 145 5.63 6.27 6.21
N SER A 146 5.01 7.45 6.30
CA SER A 146 3.56 7.58 6.39
C SER A 146 2.98 7.92 5.02
N ILE A 147 2.36 6.91 4.39
CA ILE A 147 1.57 7.05 3.15
C ILE A 147 0.14 6.62 3.50
N PRO A 148 -0.65 7.55 4.05
CA PRO A 148 -1.72 7.14 4.93
C PRO A 148 -2.99 6.69 4.22
N ASN A 149 -3.22 7.16 3.00
CA ASN A 149 -4.37 6.78 2.19
C ASN A 149 -4.16 6.92 0.68
N ALA A 150 -2.95 7.26 0.22
CA ALA A 150 -2.66 7.36 -1.20
C ALA A 150 -2.32 5.98 -1.77
N ILE A 151 -2.71 5.73 -3.02
CA ILE A 151 -2.22 4.56 -3.76
C ILE A 151 -0.89 4.98 -4.42
N PRO A 152 0.25 4.37 -4.03
CA PRO A 152 1.55 4.77 -4.52
C PRO A 152 1.79 4.33 -5.97
N THR A 153 2.67 5.04 -6.65
CA THR A 153 3.27 4.63 -7.93
C THR A 153 4.78 4.49 -7.78
N MET A 154 5.46 3.99 -8.81
CA MET A 154 6.90 3.87 -8.83
C MET A 154 7.46 4.25 -10.21
N SER A 155 8.65 4.84 -10.20
CA SER A 155 9.42 5.10 -11.42
C SER A 155 10.53 4.07 -11.56
N ASP A 156 10.53 3.35 -12.67
CA ASP A 156 11.66 2.48 -13.03
C ASP A 156 12.97 3.29 -13.23
N LYS A 157 12.85 4.48 -13.82
CA LYS A 157 14.01 5.32 -14.14
C LYS A 157 14.75 5.81 -12.90
N THR A 158 14.02 6.20 -11.85
CA THR A 158 14.63 6.69 -10.60
C THR A 158 14.76 5.61 -9.54
N ASN A 159 14.10 4.47 -9.72
CA ASN A 159 13.92 3.42 -8.72
C ASN A 159 13.31 3.93 -7.39
N LEU A 160 12.35 4.86 -7.52
CA LEU A 160 11.67 5.47 -6.37
C LEU A 160 10.16 5.22 -6.44
N LEU A 161 9.59 4.96 -5.26
CA LEU A 161 8.15 5.00 -5.00
C LEU A 161 7.73 6.43 -4.69
N TYR A 162 6.64 6.89 -5.31
CA TYR A 162 6.04 8.20 -5.07
C TYR A 162 4.60 8.08 -4.61
N ALA A 163 4.24 8.86 -3.59
CA ALA A 163 2.87 8.93 -3.10
C ALA A 163 2.65 10.20 -2.27
N ILE A 164 1.38 10.56 -2.06
CA ILE A 164 1.04 11.53 -1.03
C ILE A 164 1.17 10.89 0.35
N GLY A 165 2.06 11.46 1.14
CA GLY A 165 2.29 11.10 2.53
C GLY A 165 1.88 12.21 3.50
N GLN A 166 2.30 12.05 4.74
CA GLN A 166 2.21 13.13 5.73
C GLN A 166 3.46 13.20 6.59
N ARG A 167 3.80 14.43 7.00
CA ARG A 167 4.81 14.70 8.03
C ARG A 167 4.35 15.85 8.92
N GLY A 168 4.22 15.57 10.22
CA GLY A 168 3.98 16.60 11.25
C GLY A 168 2.74 17.46 11.00
N GLY A 169 1.63 16.86 10.56
CA GLY A 169 0.40 17.59 10.27
C GLY A 169 0.24 18.06 8.83
N PHE A 170 1.26 17.89 7.97
CA PHE A 170 1.23 18.38 6.60
C PHE A 170 1.22 17.22 5.62
N TRP A 171 0.40 17.35 4.59
CA TRP A 171 0.48 16.52 3.40
C TRP A 171 1.79 16.77 2.68
N THR A 172 2.41 15.70 2.22
CA THR A 172 3.69 15.71 1.53
C THR A 172 3.61 14.89 0.25
N LEU A 173 4.43 15.21 -0.74
CA LEU A 173 4.83 14.24 -1.75
C LEU A 173 6.07 13.53 -1.23
N GLU A 174 5.97 12.22 -0.99
CA GLU A 174 7.07 11.38 -0.52
C GLU A 174 7.77 10.70 -1.69
N ALA A 175 9.09 10.55 -1.59
CA ALA A 175 9.89 9.69 -2.45
C ALA A 175 10.67 8.68 -1.61
N VAL A 176 10.40 7.40 -1.82
CA VAL A 176 10.97 6.29 -1.07
C VAL A 176 11.82 5.43 -2.00
N ASN A 177 13.05 5.09 -1.59
CA ASN A 177 13.91 4.19 -2.34
C ASN A 177 13.30 2.80 -2.40
N TRP A 178 13.10 2.26 -3.61
CA TRP A 178 12.44 0.97 -3.80
C TRP A 178 13.24 -0.24 -3.26
N GLU A 179 14.57 -0.13 -3.20
CA GLU A 179 15.41 -1.22 -2.68
C GLU A 179 15.58 -1.19 -1.17
N SER A 180 15.74 0.00 -0.58
CA SER A 180 16.02 0.11 0.86
C SER A 180 14.80 0.44 1.73
N GLY A 181 13.73 0.99 1.14
CA GLY A 181 12.58 1.51 1.89
C GLY A 181 12.85 2.85 2.59
N GLU A 182 14.03 3.46 2.38
CA GLU A 182 14.37 4.75 2.99
C GLU A 182 13.66 5.90 2.27
N ALA A 183 13.11 6.85 3.04
CA ALA A 183 12.66 8.12 2.48
C ALA A 183 13.87 8.96 2.07
N VAL A 184 14.07 9.13 0.77
CA VAL A 184 15.22 9.87 0.22
C VAL A 184 14.88 11.34 -0.04
N TRP A 185 13.61 11.68 -0.19
CA TRP A 185 13.16 13.05 -0.40
C TRP A 185 11.67 13.21 -0.07
N TYR A 186 11.27 14.44 0.25
CA TYR A 186 9.86 14.82 0.31
C TYR A 186 9.68 16.31 -0.01
N ALA A 187 8.50 16.68 -0.53
CA ALA A 187 8.05 18.06 -0.61
C ALA A 187 6.81 18.27 0.25
N ARG A 188 6.78 19.36 1.00
CA ARG A 188 5.60 19.77 1.78
C ARG A 188 4.59 20.44 0.88
N ILE A 189 3.33 20.01 0.96
CA ILE A 189 2.24 20.56 0.15
C ILE A 189 1.42 21.54 0.98
N SER A 190 0.63 21.05 1.94
CA SER A 190 -0.15 21.90 2.84
C SER A 190 -0.67 21.10 4.04
N PRO A 191 -1.19 21.75 5.09
CA PRO A 191 -1.90 21.07 6.17
C PRO A 191 -3.39 20.87 5.87
N LEU A 192 -3.89 21.38 4.74
CA LEU A 192 -5.32 21.47 4.46
C LEU A 192 -5.87 20.14 3.95
N PRO A 193 -7.08 19.70 4.39
CA PRO A 193 -7.72 18.47 3.91
C PRO A 193 -7.91 18.39 2.39
N ALA A 194 -7.90 19.52 1.68
CA ALA A 194 -7.97 19.56 0.23
C ALA A 194 -6.82 18.82 -0.49
N HIS A 195 -5.70 18.56 0.19
CA HIS A 195 -4.53 17.84 -0.35
C HIS A 195 -4.38 16.43 0.23
N ASN A 196 -5.44 15.92 0.86
CA ASN A 196 -5.55 14.52 1.22
C ASN A 196 -5.90 13.71 -0.04
N SER A 197 -5.18 12.61 -0.31
CA SER A 197 -5.47 11.77 -1.48
C SER A 197 -6.80 11.05 -1.39
N PHE A 198 -7.27 10.75 -0.19
CA PHE A 198 -8.56 10.11 0.07
C PHE A 198 -8.80 8.88 -0.83
N TYR A 199 -7.87 7.93 -0.77
CA TYR A 199 -7.87 6.68 -1.55
C TYR A 199 -7.63 6.85 -3.05
N ALA A 200 -7.20 8.04 -3.51
CA ALA A 200 -6.81 8.25 -4.89
C ALA A 200 -5.37 7.81 -5.19
N ALA A 201 -5.13 7.49 -6.46
CA ALA A 201 -3.82 7.14 -6.96
C ALA A 201 -2.95 8.37 -7.26
N THR A 202 -1.66 8.17 -7.01
CA THR A 202 -0.57 8.99 -7.51
C THR A 202 -0.02 8.32 -8.76
N GLU A 203 0.28 9.09 -9.81
CA GLU A 203 0.81 8.60 -11.08
C GLU A 203 1.92 9.52 -11.60
N ILE A 204 2.80 8.97 -12.45
CA ILE A 204 3.84 9.73 -13.14
C ILE A 204 3.35 10.03 -14.55
N GLY A 205 3.20 11.32 -14.87
CA GLY A 205 2.81 11.77 -16.19
C GLY A 205 3.94 11.67 -17.22
N PRO A 206 3.61 11.77 -18.52
CA PRO A 206 4.58 11.70 -19.60
C PRO A 206 5.57 12.87 -19.61
N ASP A 207 5.24 13.98 -18.94
CA ASP A 207 6.09 15.14 -18.70
C ASP A 207 7.04 14.96 -17.50
N GLY A 208 7.02 13.79 -16.85
CA GLY A 208 7.81 13.51 -15.65
C GLY A 208 7.27 14.13 -14.38
N CYS A 209 6.11 14.78 -14.42
CA CYS A 209 5.45 15.32 -13.25
C CYS A 209 4.60 14.26 -12.54
N ILE A 210 4.33 14.50 -11.26
CA ILE A 210 3.40 13.69 -10.49
C ILE A 210 1.98 14.24 -10.66
N TYR A 211 1.05 13.37 -11.02
CA TYR A 211 -0.39 13.64 -11.04
C TYR A 211 -1.03 12.80 -9.95
N THR A 212 -1.81 13.41 -9.08
CA THR A 212 -2.47 12.66 -8.00
C THR A 212 -3.87 13.17 -7.79
N GLY A 213 -4.79 12.25 -7.54
CA GLY A 213 -6.08 12.62 -6.99
C GLY A 213 -5.92 13.16 -5.57
N MET A 214 -6.75 14.14 -5.27
CA MET A 214 -6.93 14.78 -3.98
C MET A 214 -8.43 14.89 -3.72
N LEU A 215 -8.83 15.11 -2.48
CA LEU A 215 -10.25 15.17 -2.07
C LEU A 215 -11.11 16.13 -2.93
N TRP A 216 -10.53 17.19 -3.50
CA TRP A 216 -11.25 18.23 -4.26
C TRP A 216 -10.85 18.31 -5.75
N GLY A 217 -10.12 17.33 -6.27
CA GLY A 217 -9.71 17.31 -7.68
C GLY A 217 -8.38 16.63 -7.92
N VAL A 218 -7.70 16.99 -8.99
CA VAL A 218 -6.38 16.46 -9.35
C VAL A 218 -5.32 17.53 -9.13
N ALA A 219 -4.21 17.17 -8.51
CA ALA A 219 -3.03 18.01 -8.40
C ALA A 219 -1.95 17.54 -9.39
N ARG A 220 -1.27 18.50 -10.03
CA ARG A 220 -0.04 18.30 -10.80
C ARG A 220 1.11 18.89 -10.00
N LEU A 221 2.11 18.08 -9.68
CA LEU A 221 3.30 18.46 -8.91
C LEU A 221 4.53 18.26 -9.79
N CYS A 222 5.27 19.34 -10.02
CA CYS A 222 6.47 19.36 -10.86
C CYS A 222 7.55 20.18 -10.17
N ASN A 223 8.79 20.00 -10.59
CA ASN A 223 9.84 20.95 -10.26
C ASN A 223 9.44 22.33 -10.81
N ALA A 224 9.74 23.37 -10.04
CA ALA A 224 9.77 24.72 -10.60
C ALA A 224 11.00 24.80 -11.52
N ASP A 225 10.76 25.18 -12.78
CA ASP A 225 11.84 25.51 -13.73
C ASP A 225 12.71 26.67 -13.20
#